data_AF-A0A4V5N3S2-F1
#
_entry.id   AF-A0A4V5N3S2-F1
#
_cell.length_a   1.000
_cell.length_b   1.000
_cell.length_c   1.000
_cell.angle_alpha   90.00
_cell.angle_beta   90.00
_cell.angle_gamma   90.00
#
_symmetry.space_group_name_H-M   'P 1'
#
loop_
_entity.id
_entity.type
_entity.pdbx_description
1 polymer ?
#
loop_
_entity_poly.entity_id
_entity_poly.type
_entity_poly.pdbx_seq_one_letter_code
_entity_poly.pdbx_strand_id
1 'polypeptide(L)'
;MAAVGALYLGAECGATLSKALYNDARRLHFQKFHSRSLQTSFWVASAALKTFILLSIYGICSGDKRSYEFVEAFHLSMLQALRYCGQLIPSDPDAATLRDVRSMSEAMELIECYHVLLLQRPPCAILAPLRSMTSPGQNQAALDRPGTPHDLPGHAQGAHGEIASLSAFAWAASPQGEELSCRRQLWRSDFVELAMERWMGGKIFPLSESDFPSMLIYHLMHLRLKVNLDFLQKSARQFTNPPSHTANESSEHEILENYVRGRLFAVAMWHAQAMLSMVQENVGMPEDLSKRTATSTSSQRMSEPPHLPYCIYFSTLIAWYGESENSGYRSLARDACIKQGIRLLGRLKIRVARVFILALRELLPDE
;
A
#
# COMPACT_ATOMS: atom_id res chain seq x y z
N MET A 1 -6.76 -18.81 3.92
CA MET A 1 -5.50 -19.18 3.22
C MET A 1 -5.74 -19.51 1.75
N ALA A 2 -6.56 -20.51 1.41
CA ALA A 2 -6.74 -20.95 0.02
C ALA A 2 -7.26 -19.86 -0.95
N ALA A 3 -8.20 -19.00 -0.51
CA ALA A 3 -8.69 -17.90 -1.33
C ALA A 3 -7.57 -16.94 -1.78
N VAL A 4 -6.71 -16.51 -0.85
CA VAL A 4 -5.58 -15.62 -1.13
C VAL A 4 -4.54 -16.32 -2.00
N GLY A 5 -4.18 -17.57 -1.69
CA GLY A 5 -3.26 -18.35 -2.53
C GLY A 5 -3.76 -18.49 -3.97
N ALA A 6 -5.07 -18.70 -4.16
CA ALA A 6 -5.68 -18.79 -5.47
C ALA A 6 -5.66 -17.47 -6.27
N LEU A 7 -5.46 -16.30 -5.63
CA LEU A 7 -5.25 -15.02 -6.35
C LEU A 7 -3.94 -14.99 -7.13
N TYR A 8 -2.94 -15.75 -6.68
CA TYR A 8 -1.60 -15.81 -7.30
C TYR A 8 -1.47 -16.99 -8.27
N LEU A 9 -2.53 -17.77 -8.46
CA LEU A 9 -2.58 -18.82 -9.49
C LEU A 9 -2.89 -18.17 -10.85
N GLY A 10 -2.02 -18.41 -11.83
CA GLY A 10 -2.23 -17.93 -13.21
C GLY A 10 -3.33 -18.66 -13.99
N ALA A 11 -3.97 -19.67 -13.40
CA ALA A 11 -5.01 -20.46 -14.07
C ALA A 11 -6.35 -19.71 -14.10
N GLU A 12 -7.07 -19.80 -15.22
CA GLU A 12 -8.37 -19.13 -15.41
C GLU A 12 -9.40 -19.50 -14.34
N CYS A 13 -9.41 -20.76 -13.89
CA CYS A 13 -10.28 -21.25 -12.82
C CYS A 13 -9.91 -20.72 -11.42
N GLY A 14 -8.67 -20.26 -11.22
CA GLY A 14 -8.15 -19.83 -9.91
C GLY A 14 -8.97 -18.69 -9.32
N ALA A 15 -9.49 -17.84 -10.19
CA ALA A 15 -10.31 -16.69 -9.86
C ALA A 15 -11.69 -16.99 -9.30
N THR A 16 -12.45 -17.82 -10.03
CA THR A 16 -13.78 -18.25 -9.64
C THR A 16 -13.69 -19.00 -8.32
N LEU A 17 -12.69 -19.89 -8.19
CA LEU A 17 -12.40 -20.59 -6.96
C LEU A 17 -12.02 -19.63 -5.82
N SER A 18 -11.11 -18.70 -6.07
CA SER A 18 -10.64 -17.70 -5.10
C SER A 18 -11.81 -16.87 -4.57
N LYS A 19 -12.71 -16.40 -5.45
CA LYS A 19 -13.91 -15.65 -5.10
C LYS A 19 -14.94 -16.49 -4.32
N ALA A 20 -15.17 -17.74 -4.73
CA ALA A 20 -16.04 -18.65 -4.00
C ALA A 20 -15.54 -18.90 -2.57
N LEU A 21 -14.26 -19.24 -2.41
CA LEU A 21 -13.62 -19.47 -1.12
C LEU A 21 -13.62 -18.23 -0.24
N TYR A 22 -13.37 -17.04 -0.83
CA TYR A 22 -13.43 -15.77 -0.10
C TYR A 22 -14.84 -15.50 0.43
N ASN A 23 -15.88 -15.64 -0.42
CA ASN A 23 -17.25 -15.38 -0.02
C ASN A 23 -17.72 -16.32 1.08
N ASP A 24 -17.37 -17.61 1.01
CA ASP A 24 -17.72 -18.57 2.04
C ASP A 24 -16.94 -18.31 3.35
N ALA A 25 -15.63 -18.08 3.27
CA ALA A 25 -14.82 -17.73 4.43
C ALA A 25 -15.33 -16.47 5.13
N ARG A 26 -15.67 -15.42 4.37
CA ARG A 26 -16.26 -14.18 4.88
C ARG A 26 -17.60 -14.44 5.57
N ARG A 27 -18.51 -15.18 4.93
CA ARG A 27 -19.84 -15.50 5.49
C ARG A 27 -19.71 -16.26 6.80
N LEU A 28 -18.92 -17.34 6.82
CA LEU A 28 -18.69 -18.15 8.02
C LEU A 28 -18.00 -17.35 9.12
N HIS A 29 -17.03 -16.51 8.76
CA HIS A 29 -16.33 -15.67 9.72
C HIS A 29 -17.27 -14.66 10.39
N PHE A 30 -18.06 -13.91 9.62
CA PHE A 30 -18.99 -12.93 10.19
C PHE A 30 -20.12 -13.57 10.98
N GLN A 31 -20.63 -14.73 10.53
CA GLN A 31 -21.60 -15.48 11.31
C GLN A 31 -21.02 -15.83 12.68
N LYS A 32 -19.80 -16.38 12.74
CA LYS A 32 -19.14 -16.73 14.01
C LYS A 32 -18.80 -15.52 14.87
N PHE A 33 -18.25 -14.47 14.26
CA PHE A 33 -17.81 -13.27 14.98
C PHE A 33 -18.96 -12.54 15.68
N HIS A 34 -20.14 -12.48 15.06
CA HIS A 34 -21.31 -11.79 15.64
C HIS A 34 -22.16 -12.68 16.57
N SER A 35 -22.01 -14.01 16.54
CA SER A 35 -22.85 -14.93 17.30
C SER A 35 -22.59 -14.93 18.83
N ARG A 36 -21.81 -13.97 19.37
CA ARG A 36 -21.59 -13.72 20.81
C ARG A 36 -21.08 -14.90 21.66
N SER A 37 -20.71 -16.04 21.07
CA SER A 37 -19.93 -17.05 21.80
C SER A 37 -18.56 -16.43 22.07
N LEU A 38 -18.40 -15.87 23.28
CA LEU A 38 -17.16 -15.26 23.76
C LEU A 38 -15.99 -16.13 23.32
N GLN A 39 -15.08 -15.56 22.54
CA GLN A 39 -13.87 -16.25 22.08
C GLN A 39 -12.97 -16.45 23.31
N THR A 40 -13.25 -17.45 24.15
CA THR A 40 -12.64 -17.58 25.47
C THR A 40 -11.15 -17.93 25.45
N SER A 41 -10.57 -18.24 24.27
CA SER A 41 -9.17 -18.61 24.14
C SER A 41 -8.43 -17.78 23.10
N PHE A 42 -7.16 -17.52 23.38
CA PHE A 42 -6.20 -16.89 22.47
C PHE A 42 -6.20 -17.52 21.07
N TRP A 43 -6.28 -18.86 20.99
CA TRP A 43 -6.26 -19.58 19.72
C TRP A 43 -7.46 -19.27 18.82
N VAL A 44 -8.65 -19.11 19.42
CA VAL A 44 -9.85 -18.73 18.67
C VAL A 44 -9.77 -17.26 18.23
N ALA A 45 -9.33 -16.37 19.11
CA ALA A 45 -9.16 -14.95 18.79
C ALA A 45 -8.09 -14.71 17.71
N SER A 46 -6.95 -15.38 17.81
CA SER A 46 -5.88 -15.31 16.81
C SER A 46 -6.32 -15.89 15.47
N ALA A 47 -7.08 -16.99 15.44
CA ALA A 47 -7.65 -17.52 14.21
C ALA A 47 -8.64 -16.53 13.55
N ALA A 48 -9.45 -15.83 14.35
CA ALA A 48 -10.34 -14.79 13.87
C ALA A 48 -9.56 -13.60 13.28
N LEU A 49 -8.54 -13.11 13.98
CA LEU A 49 -7.66 -12.03 13.49
C LEU A 49 -6.93 -12.42 12.20
N LYS A 50 -6.31 -13.60 12.15
CA LYS A 50 -5.67 -14.13 10.93
C LYS A 50 -6.66 -14.19 9.77
N THR A 51 -7.92 -14.53 10.03
CA THR A 51 -8.97 -14.54 9.02
C THR A 51 -9.26 -13.12 8.50
N PHE A 52 -9.42 -12.13 9.39
CA PHE A 52 -9.58 -10.72 8.98
C PHE A 52 -8.40 -10.21 8.15
N ILE A 53 -7.17 -10.50 8.56
CA ILE A 53 -5.94 -10.13 7.82
C ILE A 53 -5.99 -10.69 6.39
N LEU A 54 -6.34 -11.97 6.24
CA LEU A 54 -6.43 -12.62 4.93
C LEU A 54 -7.58 -12.11 4.06
N LEU A 55 -8.74 -11.81 4.66
CA LEU A 55 -9.86 -11.18 3.96
C LEU A 55 -9.47 -9.78 3.46
N SER A 56 -8.68 -9.03 4.24
CA SER A 56 -8.18 -7.70 3.87
C SER A 56 -7.19 -7.77 2.72
N ILE A 57 -6.21 -8.67 2.79
CA ILE A 57 -5.25 -8.91 1.69
C ILE A 57 -6.01 -9.31 0.41
N TYR A 58 -7.01 -10.19 0.53
CA TYR A 58 -7.86 -10.54 -0.62
C TYR A 58 -8.54 -9.32 -1.21
N GLY A 59 -9.21 -8.50 -0.40
CA GLY A 59 -9.91 -7.31 -0.86
C GLY A 59 -8.99 -6.36 -1.64
N ILE A 60 -7.79 -6.10 -1.12
CA ILE A 60 -6.76 -5.26 -1.75
C ILE A 60 -6.26 -5.86 -3.08
N CYS A 61 -6.10 -7.17 -3.17
CA CYS A 61 -5.46 -7.83 -4.32
C CYS A 61 -6.45 -8.27 -5.42
N SER A 62 -7.73 -8.46 -5.08
CA SER A 62 -8.72 -9.13 -5.94
C SER A 62 -9.15 -8.32 -7.17
N GLY A 63 -9.07 -7.00 -7.11
CA GLY A 63 -9.69 -6.10 -8.09
C GLY A 63 -11.23 -6.10 -8.05
N ASP A 64 -11.85 -6.75 -7.07
CA ASP A 64 -13.31 -6.78 -6.90
C ASP A 64 -13.73 -5.62 -5.97
N LYS A 65 -14.45 -4.63 -6.52
CA LYS A 65 -14.89 -3.42 -5.80
C LYS A 65 -15.59 -3.73 -4.48
N ARG A 66 -16.47 -4.74 -4.48
CA ARG A 66 -17.20 -5.12 -3.27
C ARG A 66 -16.26 -5.68 -2.20
N SER A 67 -15.33 -6.55 -2.59
CA SER A 67 -14.33 -7.12 -1.68
C SER A 67 -13.40 -6.05 -1.11
N TYR A 68 -13.07 -5.01 -1.89
CA TYR A 68 -12.38 -3.80 -1.45
C TYR A 68 -13.20 -3.04 -0.39
N GLU A 69 -14.48 -2.75 -0.66
CA GLU A 69 -15.36 -2.02 0.28
C GLU A 69 -15.51 -2.77 1.61
N PHE A 70 -15.47 -4.10 1.58
CA PHE A 70 -15.47 -4.93 2.78
C PHE A 70 -14.22 -4.74 3.66
N VAL A 71 -13.06 -4.44 3.07
CA VAL A 71 -11.85 -4.15 3.86
C VAL A 71 -12.10 -2.91 4.71
N GLU A 72 -12.65 -1.86 4.11
CA GLU A 72 -12.98 -0.60 4.80
C GLU A 72 -14.08 -0.80 5.84
N ALA A 73 -15.21 -1.40 5.46
CA ALA A 73 -16.38 -1.55 6.33
C ALA A 73 -16.08 -2.35 7.62
N PHE A 74 -15.09 -3.25 7.59
CA PHE A 74 -14.73 -4.11 8.72
C PHE A 74 -13.34 -3.84 9.30
N HIS A 75 -12.68 -2.74 8.88
CA HIS A 75 -11.36 -2.39 9.37
C HIS A 75 -11.36 -2.18 10.90
N LEU A 76 -12.37 -1.49 11.43
CA LEU A 76 -12.52 -1.29 12.87
C LEU A 76 -12.75 -2.62 13.61
N SER A 77 -13.54 -3.54 13.05
CA SER A 77 -13.78 -4.86 13.65
C SER A 77 -12.50 -5.69 13.71
N MET A 78 -11.65 -5.59 12.69
CA MET A 78 -10.33 -6.21 12.66
C MET A 78 -9.41 -5.62 13.75
N LEU A 79 -9.39 -4.29 13.93
CA LEU A 79 -8.65 -3.64 15.02
C LEU A 79 -9.16 -4.05 16.42
N GLN A 80 -10.47 -4.21 16.57
CA GLN A 80 -11.07 -4.75 17.80
C GLN A 80 -10.65 -6.20 18.05
N ALA A 81 -10.64 -7.04 17.01
CA ALA A 81 -10.18 -8.42 17.10
C ALA A 81 -8.69 -8.50 17.50
N LEU A 82 -7.87 -7.58 17.00
CA LEU A 82 -6.46 -7.45 17.40
C LEU A 82 -6.30 -7.10 18.88
N ARG A 83 -7.03 -6.08 19.36
CA ARG A 83 -7.04 -5.72 20.78
C ARG A 83 -7.47 -6.88 21.67
N TYR A 84 -8.54 -7.56 21.27
CA TYR A 84 -9.07 -8.70 22.01
C TYR A 84 -8.09 -9.88 22.03
N CYS A 85 -7.45 -10.18 20.90
CA CYS A 85 -6.38 -11.16 20.82
C CYS A 85 -5.23 -10.83 21.78
N GLY A 86 -4.82 -9.55 21.84
CA GLY A 86 -3.80 -9.05 22.77
C GLY A 86 -4.14 -9.25 24.24
N GLN A 87 -5.41 -9.05 24.62
CA GLN A 87 -5.88 -9.26 26.00
C GLN A 87 -5.89 -10.73 26.43
N LEU A 88 -5.93 -11.66 25.48
CA LEU A 88 -5.98 -13.10 25.74
C LEU A 88 -4.61 -13.78 25.65
N ILE A 89 -3.54 -13.03 25.37
CA ILE A 89 -2.18 -13.59 25.34
C ILE A 89 -1.89 -14.25 26.70
N PRO A 90 -1.42 -15.51 26.73
CA PRO A 90 -1.03 -16.18 27.97
C PRO A 90 0.03 -15.36 28.72
N SER A 91 -0.01 -15.35 30.06
CA SER A 91 0.98 -14.62 30.87
C SER A 91 2.42 -15.13 30.66
N ASP A 92 2.57 -16.41 30.31
CA ASP A 92 3.84 -17.03 29.95
C ASP A 92 3.70 -17.68 28.55
N PRO A 93 3.79 -16.88 27.47
CA PRO A 93 3.58 -17.37 26.11
C PRO A 93 4.81 -18.12 25.61
N ASP A 94 4.60 -19.27 24.99
CA ASP A 94 5.69 -20.00 24.34
C ASP A 94 6.27 -19.24 23.13
N ALA A 95 7.45 -19.65 22.68
CA ALA A 95 8.14 -18.99 21.56
C ALA A 95 7.33 -18.99 20.24
N ALA A 96 6.46 -19.99 20.05
CA ALA A 96 5.58 -20.08 18.89
C ALA A 96 4.47 -19.03 18.96
N THR A 97 3.83 -18.88 20.12
CA THR A 97 2.82 -17.86 20.40
C THR A 97 3.39 -16.46 20.22
N LEU A 98 4.58 -16.19 20.77
CA LEU A 98 5.27 -14.90 20.59
C LEU A 98 5.55 -14.59 19.12
N ARG A 99 5.97 -15.59 18.34
CA ARG A 99 6.19 -15.44 16.89
C ARG A 99 4.89 -15.14 16.15
N ASP A 100 3.82 -15.86 16.48
CA ASP A 100 2.49 -15.66 15.89
C ASP A 100 1.95 -14.25 16.18
N VAL A 101 2.04 -13.80 17.44
CA VAL A 101 1.64 -12.44 17.86
C VAL A 101 2.44 -11.40 17.09
N ARG A 102 3.77 -11.58 16.98
CA ARG A 102 4.64 -10.67 16.23
C ARG A 102 4.23 -10.59 14.76
N SER A 103 4.08 -11.72 14.07
CA SER A 103 3.68 -11.74 12.67
C SER A 103 2.29 -11.16 12.43
N MET A 104 1.33 -11.37 13.35
CA MET A 104 0.02 -10.73 13.28
C MET A 104 0.12 -9.22 13.48
N SER A 105 0.95 -8.75 14.41
CA SER A 105 1.19 -7.31 14.62
C SER A 105 1.81 -6.65 13.40
N GLU A 106 2.86 -7.23 12.82
CA GLU A 106 3.51 -6.73 11.60
C GLU A 106 2.54 -6.71 10.41
N ALA A 107 1.73 -7.76 10.24
CA ALA A 107 0.71 -7.80 9.19
C ALA A 107 -0.35 -6.72 9.38
N MET A 108 -0.73 -6.42 10.63
CA MET A 108 -1.68 -5.35 10.94
C MET A 108 -1.10 -3.96 10.70
N GLU A 109 0.17 -3.73 11.02
CA GLU A 109 0.87 -2.48 10.68
C GLU A 109 0.93 -2.28 9.16
N LEU A 110 1.19 -3.35 8.39
CA LEU A 110 1.15 -3.30 6.93
C LEU A 110 -0.25 -3.06 6.37
N ILE A 111 -1.28 -3.69 6.93
CA ILE A 111 -2.66 -3.45 6.48
C ILE A 111 -3.08 -2.02 6.77
N GLU A 112 -2.73 -1.46 7.93
CA GLU A 112 -2.94 -0.04 8.23
C GLU A 112 -2.20 0.86 7.24
N CYS A 113 -0.94 0.55 6.94
CA CYS A 113 -0.17 1.24 5.92
C CYS A 113 -0.86 1.17 4.55
N TYR A 114 -1.43 0.02 4.17
CA TYR A 114 -2.18 -0.10 2.92
C TYR A 114 -3.49 0.68 2.93
N HIS A 115 -4.21 0.69 4.05
CA HIS A 115 -5.41 1.50 4.25
C HIS A 115 -5.10 2.98 4.01
N VAL A 116 -3.94 3.44 4.49
CA VAL A 116 -3.49 4.82 4.33
C VAL A 116 -2.94 5.14 2.94
N LEU A 117 -1.98 4.36 2.45
CA LEU A 117 -1.24 4.67 1.22
C LEU A 117 -1.95 4.21 -0.04
N LEU A 118 -2.59 3.04 -0.03
CA LEU A 118 -3.25 2.46 -1.21
C LEU A 118 -4.71 2.88 -1.31
N LEU A 119 -5.44 2.77 -0.20
CA LEU A 119 -6.88 3.07 -0.15
C LEU A 119 -7.15 4.54 0.12
N GLN A 120 -6.09 5.32 0.42
CA GLN A 120 -6.16 6.75 0.68
C GLN A 120 -7.20 7.08 1.75
N ARG A 121 -7.19 6.32 2.84
CA ARG A 121 -8.07 6.50 4.00
C ARG A 121 -7.29 7.03 5.21
N PRO A 122 -7.94 7.76 6.11
CA PRO A 122 -7.28 8.22 7.33
C PRO A 122 -6.82 7.03 8.19
N PRO A 123 -5.69 7.16 8.88
CA PRO A 123 -5.23 6.14 9.81
C PRO A 123 -6.20 6.05 11.00
N CYS A 124 -6.43 4.82 11.47
CA CYS A 124 -7.05 4.58 12.75
C CYS A 124 -5.98 4.68 13.83
N ALA A 125 -6.09 5.68 14.73
CA ALA A 125 -5.12 5.98 15.80
C ALA A 125 -5.02 4.91 16.91
N ILE A 126 -5.36 3.66 16.61
CA ILE A 126 -5.65 2.58 17.55
C ILE A 126 -4.43 1.66 17.80
N LEU A 127 -3.35 1.76 17.03
CA LEU A 127 -2.24 0.79 17.06
C LEU A 127 -1.15 1.06 18.12
N ALA A 128 -1.09 2.26 18.71
CA ALA A 128 -0.12 2.58 19.76
C ALA A 128 -0.10 1.63 20.99
N PRO A 129 -1.24 1.10 21.49
CA PRO A 129 -1.26 0.25 22.68
C PRO A 129 -0.61 -1.14 22.49
N LEU A 130 -0.51 -1.66 21.27
CA LEU A 130 -0.06 -3.04 21.03
C LEU A 130 1.46 -3.19 21.10
N ARG A 131 2.21 -2.13 20.75
CA ARG A 131 3.67 -2.09 20.89
C ARG A 131 4.11 -2.19 22.34
N SER A 132 3.25 -1.78 23.28
CA SER A 132 3.48 -1.95 24.72
C SER A 132 3.33 -3.40 25.19
N MET A 133 2.65 -4.28 24.44
CA MET A 133 2.34 -5.65 24.88
C MET A 133 3.44 -6.66 24.54
N THR A 134 4.35 -6.35 23.61
CA THR A 134 5.46 -7.23 23.20
C THR A 134 6.76 -6.95 23.97
N SER A 135 6.79 -5.93 24.83
CA SER A 135 7.93 -5.59 25.69
C SER A 135 7.51 -5.73 27.16
N PRO A 136 7.61 -6.94 27.75
CA PRO A 136 7.36 -7.14 29.17
C PRO A 136 8.48 -6.46 29.97
N GLY A 137 8.26 -5.20 30.38
CA GLY A 137 9.21 -4.49 31.27
C GLY A 137 9.27 -2.97 31.13
N GLN A 138 8.66 -2.35 30.11
CA GLN A 138 8.67 -0.88 29.96
C GLN A 138 7.31 -0.27 30.32
N ASN A 139 7.28 0.33 31.51
CA ASN A 139 6.22 1.09 32.18
C ASN A 139 5.03 1.61 31.34
N GLN A 140 3.82 1.37 31.88
CA GLN A 140 2.53 1.96 31.50
C GLN A 140 2.47 3.51 31.52
N ALA A 141 3.54 4.20 31.94
CA ALA A 141 3.62 5.65 31.98
C ALA A 141 3.73 6.33 30.60
N ALA A 142 3.86 5.57 29.50
CA ALA A 142 3.95 6.10 28.15
C ALA A 142 2.59 6.45 27.51
N LEU A 143 1.46 6.06 28.11
CA LEU A 143 0.12 6.30 27.54
C LEU A 143 -0.36 7.77 27.65
N ASP A 144 0.25 8.57 28.53
CA ASP A 144 -0.16 9.97 28.77
C ASP A 144 0.75 11.03 28.12
N ARG A 145 1.77 10.64 27.35
CA ARG A 145 2.63 11.59 26.63
C ARG A 145 2.18 11.74 25.17
N PRO A 146 1.91 12.98 24.69
CA PRO A 146 1.76 13.23 23.27
C PRO A 146 3.05 12.79 22.58
N GLY A 147 2.94 11.74 21.74
CA GLY A 147 4.09 11.01 21.22
C GLY A 147 5.09 11.92 20.52
N THR A 148 6.24 12.13 21.15
CA THR A 148 7.44 12.61 20.49
C THR A 148 7.98 11.49 19.59
N PRO A 149 8.33 11.76 18.33
CA PRO A 149 8.88 10.76 17.39
C PRO A 149 10.24 10.18 17.83
N HIS A 150 10.76 10.58 18.99
CA HIS A 150 12.01 10.10 19.58
C HIS A 150 11.85 8.95 20.58
N ASP A 151 10.64 8.66 21.07
CA ASP A 151 10.38 7.58 22.03
C ASP A 151 9.88 6.28 21.36
N LEU A 152 10.21 6.06 20.08
CA LEU A 152 10.05 4.75 19.46
C LEU A 152 11.05 3.80 20.11
N PRO A 153 10.64 2.86 20.99
CA PRO A 153 11.56 1.89 21.54
C PRO A 153 12.01 1.02 20.37
N GLY A 154 13.29 1.11 20.01
CA GLY A 154 13.89 0.21 19.06
C GLY A 154 13.59 -1.22 19.47
N HIS A 155 13.06 -2.00 18.52
CA HIS A 155 12.88 -3.47 18.49
C HIS A 155 11.64 -3.90 17.67
N ALA A 156 11.21 -3.12 16.67
CA ALA A 156 10.46 -3.70 15.55
C ALA A 156 11.47 -4.40 14.62
N GLN A 157 11.83 -5.65 14.94
CA GLN A 157 12.86 -6.44 14.23
C GLN A 157 12.54 -6.81 12.76
N GLY A 158 11.62 -6.09 12.10
CA GLY A 158 11.28 -6.27 10.70
C GLY A 158 11.32 -4.93 9.95
N ALA A 159 12.18 -4.85 8.93
CA ALA A 159 12.33 -3.71 8.02
C ALA A 159 11.00 -3.06 7.57
N HIS A 160 9.97 -3.90 7.35
CA HIS A 160 8.67 -3.51 6.81
C HIS A 160 7.78 -2.79 7.83
N GLY A 161 7.80 -3.19 9.12
CA GLY A 161 6.93 -2.61 10.15
C GLY A 161 7.32 -1.18 10.52
N GLU A 162 8.63 -0.90 10.54
CA GLU A 162 9.16 0.43 10.83
C GLU A 162 8.68 1.47 9.82
N ILE A 163 8.90 1.23 8.52
CA ILE A 163 8.44 2.12 7.46
C ILE A 163 6.90 2.17 7.39
N ALA A 164 6.21 1.04 7.59
CA ALA A 164 4.75 1.00 7.61
C ALA A 164 4.16 1.92 8.68
N SER A 165 4.79 1.99 9.86
CA SER A 165 4.30 2.85 10.96
C SER A 165 4.41 4.35 10.69
N LEU A 166 5.26 4.77 9.74
CA LEU A 166 5.35 6.17 9.33
C LEU A 166 4.16 6.62 8.47
N SER A 167 3.37 5.70 7.91
CA SER A 167 2.23 5.99 7.03
C SER A 167 1.19 6.91 7.67
N ALA A 168 0.89 6.72 8.96
CA ALA A 168 -0.09 7.56 9.66
C ALA A 168 0.36 9.03 9.73
N PHE A 169 1.66 9.26 9.95
CA PHE A 169 2.23 10.60 9.95
C PHE A 169 2.29 11.17 8.53
N ALA A 170 2.60 10.34 7.54
CA ALA A 170 2.54 10.73 6.14
C ALA A 170 1.14 11.21 5.77
N TRP A 171 0.08 10.49 6.12
CA TRP A 171 -1.30 10.93 5.91
C TRP A 171 -1.59 12.31 6.49
N ALA A 172 -1.16 12.53 7.74
CA ALA A 172 -1.41 13.77 8.46
C ALA A 172 -0.62 14.96 7.89
N ALA A 173 0.54 14.71 7.28
CA ALA A 173 1.40 15.70 6.64
C ALA A 173 1.17 15.82 5.12
N SER A 174 0.36 14.95 4.52
CA SER A 174 0.08 14.98 3.08
C SER A 174 -0.86 16.13 2.70
N PRO A 175 -0.76 16.67 1.48
CA PRO A 175 -1.78 17.55 0.93
C PRO A 175 -3.12 16.78 0.82
N GLN A 176 -4.20 17.35 1.38
CA GLN A 176 -5.54 16.77 1.38
C GLN A 176 -6.56 17.76 0.78
N GLY A 177 -7.53 17.24 0.02
CA GLY A 177 -8.65 18.01 -0.52
C GLY A 177 -8.28 19.01 -1.63
N GLU A 178 -9.21 19.91 -1.94
CA GLU A 178 -9.05 21.06 -2.85
C GLU A 178 -8.20 22.19 -2.22
N GLU A 179 -7.78 22.02 -0.97
CA GLU A 179 -6.92 22.96 -0.24
C GLU A 179 -5.46 22.87 -0.71
N LEU A 180 -5.23 23.07 -2.02
CA LEU A 180 -3.90 23.22 -2.60
C LEU A 180 -3.20 24.50 -2.11
N SER A 181 -3.91 25.39 -1.40
CA SER A 181 -3.49 26.80 -1.31
C SER A 181 -3.32 27.41 0.08
N CYS A 182 -3.93 26.94 1.19
CA CYS A 182 -3.98 27.87 2.35
C CYS A 182 -4.29 27.37 3.77
N ARG A 183 -3.78 26.21 4.23
CA ARG A 183 -3.76 25.96 5.68
C ARG A 183 -2.39 25.47 6.14
N ARG A 184 -1.86 26.12 7.19
CA ARG A 184 -0.71 25.61 7.94
C ARG A 184 -1.09 24.23 8.47
N GLN A 185 -0.55 23.19 7.85
CA GLN A 185 -0.67 21.85 8.37
C GLN A 185 -0.01 21.79 9.75
N LEU A 186 -0.69 21.16 10.71
CA LEU A 186 -0.12 20.92 12.04
C LEU A 186 1.12 20.03 11.95
N TRP A 187 1.10 19.09 11.00
CA TRP A 187 2.21 18.18 10.72
C TRP A 187 3.01 18.72 9.54
N ARG A 188 4.35 18.79 9.70
CA ARG A 188 5.24 19.18 8.60
C ARG A 188 5.76 17.94 7.89
N SER A 189 5.64 17.90 6.57
CA SER A 189 6.17 16.82 5.72
C SER A 189 7.67 16.59 5.94
N ASP A 190 8.44 17.65 6.15
CA ASP A 190 9.89 17.61 6.40
C ASP A 190 10.29 16.66 7.55
N PHE A 191 9.47 16.56 8.60
CA PHE A 191 9.76 15.67 9.72
C PHE A 191 9.50 14.20 9.38
N VAL A 192 8.47 13.93 8.58
CA VAL A 192 8.17 12.58 8.09
C VAL A 192 9.25 12.14 7.12
N GLU A 193 9.66 13.02 6.20
CA GLU A 193 10.76 12.79 5.27
C GLU A 193 12.06 12.49 6.03
N LEU A 194 12.41 13.31 7.03
CA LEU A 194 13.59 13.05 7.87
C LEU A 194 13.52 11.69 8.57
N ALA A 195 12.34 11.27 9.06
CA ALA A 195 12.17 9.95 9.66
C ALA A 195 12.36 8.82 8.63
N MET A 196 11.86 9.00 7.40
CA MET A 196 12.06 8.06 6.30
C MET A 196 13.53 7.99 5.86
N GLU A 197 14.22 9.13 5.77
CA GLU A 197 15.66 9.19 5.46
C GLU A 197 16.51 8.53 6.54
N ARG A 198 16.14 8.68 7.83
CA ARG A 198 16.80 7.94 8.93
C ARG A 198 16.58 6.45 8.83
N TRP A 199 15.36 6.02 8.50
CA TRP A 199 15.06 4.61 8.26
C TRP A 199 15.90 4.05 7.10
N MET A 200 16.00 4.80 5.99
CA MET A 200 16.84 4.43 4.84
C MET A 200 18.33 4.40 5.20
N GLY A 201 18.83 5.40 5.93
CA GLY A 201 20.22 5.47 6.38
C GLY A 201 20.62 4.39 7.39
N GLY A 202 19.64 3.77 8.07
CA GLY A 202 19.86 2.61 8.94
C GLY A 202 20.04 1.29 8.17
N LYS A 203 19.80 1.27 6.85
CA LYS A 203 19.99 0.08 6.02
C LYS A 203 21.47 -0.12 5.69
N ILE A 204 21.95 -1.37 5.81
CA ILE A 204 23.30 -1.76 5.40
C ILE A 204 23.29 -1.99 3.89
N PHE A 205 24.19 -1.33 3.16
CA PHE A 205 24.35 -1.52 1.71
C PHE A 205 25.33 -2.67 1.39
N PRO A 206 25.12 -3.41 0.28
CA PRO A 206 24.05 -3.27 -0.73
C PRO A 206 22.69 -3.78 -0.23
N LEU A 207 21.61 -3.15 -0.72
CA LEU A 207 20.24 -3.56 -0.40
C LEU A 207 19.98 -4.99 -0.86
N SER A 208 19.30 -5.78 -0.03
CA SER A 208 18.90 -7.15 -0.35
C SER A 208 17.66 -7.13 -1.24
N GLU A 209 17.44 -8.17 -2.06
CA GLU A 209 16.15 -8.40 -2.74
C GLU A 209 14.97 -8.39 -1.75
N SER A 210 15.20 -8.78 -0.49
CA SER A 210 14.19 -8.74 0.58
C SER A 210 13.77 -7.31 0.98
N ASP A 211 14.54 -6.29 0.63
CA ASP A 211 14.22 -4.89 0.88
C ASP A 211 13.28 -4.29 -0.18
N PHE A 212 13.11 -4.95 -1.33
CA PHE A 212 12.32 -4.43 -2.45
C PHE A 212 10.88 -4.00 -2.05
N PRO A 213 10.08 -4.81 -1.32
CA PRO A 213 8.74 -4.38 -0.90
C PRO A 213 8.77 -3.18 0.06
N SER A 214 9.77 -3.11 0.95
CA SER A 214 9.94 -1.95 1.84
C SER A 214 10.27 -0.68 1.05
N MET A 215 11.13 -0.80 0.03
CA MET A 215 11.51 0.31 -0.84
C MET A 215 10.32 0.83 -1.65
N LEU A 216 9.43 -0.04 -2.13
CA LEU A 216 8.19 0.39 -2.77
C LEU A 216 7.32 1.24 -1.83
N ILE A 217 7.16 0.83 -0.56
CA ILE A 217 6.44 1.61 0.46
C ILE A 217 7.14 2.94 0.72
N TYR A 218 8.47 2.95 0.82
CA TYR A 218 9.26 4.17 0.99
C TYR A 218 8.97 5.19 -0.13
N HIS A 219 9.11 4.77 -1.39
CA HIS A 219 8.86 5.67 -2.51
C HIS A 219 7.38 6.08 -2.58
N LEU A 220 6.44 5.17 -2.32
CA LEU A 220 5.01 5.47 -2.34
C LEU A 220 4.61 6.49 -1.26
N MET A 221 5.23 6.41 -0.08
CA MET A 221 5.00 7.38 1.00
C MET A 221 5.52 8.77 0.61
N HIS A 222 6.68 8.85 -0.05
CA HIS A 222 7.16 10.11 -0.64
C HIS A 222 6.19 10.65 -1.69
N LEU A 223 5.69 9.81 -2.61
CA LEU A 223 4.66 10.24 -3.56
C LEU A 223 3.45 10.84 -2.82
N ARG A 224 2.98 10.16 -1.77
CA ARG A 224 1.81 10.63 -0.99
C ARG A 224 2.07 11.94 -0.25
N LEU A 225 3.30 12.18 0.23
CA LEU A 225 3.69 13.44 0.90
C LEU A 225 3.77 14.61 -0.08
N LYS A 226 4.21 14.35 -1.31
CA LYS A 226 4.46 15.39 -2.31
C LYS A 226 3.24 15.69 -3.17
N VAL A 227 2.37 14.70 -3.39
CA VAL A 227 1.19 14.85 -4.24
C VAL A 227 -0.10 14.27 -3.66
N ASN A 228 -1.20 14.97 -3.93
CA ASN A 228 -2.56 14.47 -3.77
C ASN A 228 -2.88 13.46 -4.90
N LEU A 229 -2.66 12.18 -4.64
CA LEU A 229 -2.91 11.09 -5.58
C LEU A 229 -4.39 10.96 -5.97
N ASP A 230 -5.33 11.23 -5.04
CA ASP A 230 -6.78 11.20 -5.31
C ASP A 230 -7.16 12.23 -6.37
N PHE A 231 -6.64 13.45 -6.22
CA PHE A 231 -6.86 14.54 -7.17
C PHE A 231 -6.33 14.17 -8.56
N LEU A 232 -5.08 13.69 -8.65
CA LEU A 232 -4.49 13.25 -9.93
C LEU A 232 -5.30 12.12 -10.58
N GLN A 233 -5.80 11.15 -9.81
CA GLN A 233 -6.61 10.07 -10.36
C GLN A 233 -7.95 10.56 -10.91
N LYS A 234 -8.64 11.42 -10.17
CA LYS A 234 -9.94 11.97 -10.58
C LYS A 234 -9.82 12.88 -11.80
N SER A 235 -8.76 13.68 -11.85
CA SER A 235 -8.51 14.61 -12.95
C SER A 235 -7.88 13.96 -14.19
N ALA A 236 -7.47 12.69 -14.15
CA ALA A 236 -6.81 12.02 -15.27
C ALA A 236 -7.63 12.05 -16.57
N ARG A 237 -8.95 11.83 -16.46
CA ARG A 237 -9.87 11.86 -17.62
C ARG A 237 -10.18 13.28 -18.11
N GLN A 238 -10.16 14.26 -17.22
CA GLN A 238 -10.30 15.66 -17.63
C GLN A 238 -9.04 16.09 -18.38
N PHE A 239 -7.87 15.63 -17.94
CA PHE A 239 -6.58 15.99 -18.52
C PHE A 239 -6.31 15.43 -19.93
N THR A 240 -6.99 14.34 -20.31
CA THR A 240 -6.92 13.80 -21.69
C THR A 240 -7.79 14.55 -22.67
N ASN A 241 -8.86 15.19 -22.19
CA ASN A 241 -9.79 15.92 -23.03
C ASN A 241 -9.38 17.40 -23.07
N PRO A 242 -9.26 18.03 -24.25
CA PRO A 242 -9.06 19.47 -24.30
C PRO A 242 -10.24 20.16 -23.60
N PRO A 243 -10.00 21.24 -22.83
CA PRO A 243 -11.06 21.92 -22.11
C PRO A 243 -12.15 22.31 -23.10
N SER A 244 -13.38 21.84 -22.86
CA SER A 244 -14.52 22.38 -23.60
C SER A 244 -14.67 23.85 -23.17
N HIS A 245 -15.22 24.72 -24.01
CA HIS A 245 -15.27 26.18 -23.78
C HIS A 245 -16.12 26.62 -22.56
N THR A 246 -16.40 25.75 -21.60
CA THR A 246 -17.04 26.11 -20.33
C THR A 246 -16.02 26.74 -19.38
N ALA A 247 -16.40 27.87 -18.76
CA ALA A 247 -15.49 28.63 -17.89
C ALA A 247 -14.97 27.82 -16.69
N ASN A 248 -15.75 26.87 -16.16
CA ASN A 248 -15.34 26.04 -15.02
C ASN A 248 -14.23 25.03 -15.38
N GLU A 249 -14.31 24.35 -16.53
CA GLU A 249 -13.30 23.36 -16.95
C GLU A 249 -11.93 24.01 -17.21
N SER A 250 -11.93 25.25 -17.70
CA SER A 250 -10.68 25.99 -17.91
C SER A 250 -9.93 26.27 -16.60
N SER A 251 -10.65 26.45 -15.48
CA SER A 251 -10.05 26.75 -14.18
C SER A 251 -9.42 25.53 -13.50
N GLU A 252 -10.09 24.37 -13.54
CA GLU A 252 -9.56 23.12 -12.97
C GLU A 252 -8.30 22.65 -13.71
N HIS A 253 -8.32 22.82 -15.04
CA HIS A 253 -7.20 22.49 -15.90
C HIS A 253 -5.97 23.36 -15.64
N GLU A 254 -6.15 24.67 -15.45
CA GLU A 254 -5.07 25.59 -15.06
C GLU A 254 -4.50 25.24 -13.68
N ILE A 255 -5.36 24.89 -12.72
CA ILE A 255 -4.92 24.43 -11.38
C ILE A 255 -4.04 23.18 -11.52
N LEU A 256 -4.47 22.21 -12.32
CA LEU A 256 -3.73 20.97 -12.55
C LEU A 256 -2.39 21.21 -13.27
N GLU A 257 -2.35 22.06 -14.29
CA GLU A 257 -1.08 22.44 -14.94
C GLU A 257 -0.12 23.11 -13.97
N ASN A 258 -0.59 24.10 -13.20
CA ASN A 258 0.22 24.80 -12.21
C ASN A 258 0.72 23.85 -11.11
N TYR A 259 -0.10 22.88 -10.74
CA TYR A 259 0.24 21.85 -9.79
C TYR A 259 1.34 20.91 -10.31
N VAL A 260 1.23 20.45 -11.57
CA VAL A 260 2.24 19.59 -12.23
C VAL A 260 3.57 20.33 -12.42
N ARG A 261 3.56 21.63 -12.70
CA ARG A 261 4.77 22.47 -12.78
C ARG A 261 5.40 22.79 -11.41
N GLY A 262 4.75 22.38 -10.31
CA GLY A 262 5.18 22.67 -8.95
C GLY A 262 6.45 21.92 -8.54
N ARG A 263 7.26 22.55 -7.66
CA ARG A 263 8.49 21.93 -7.12
C ARG A 263 8.23 20.59 -6.42
N LEU A 264 7.12 20.46 -5.71
CA LEU A 264 6.77 19.20 -5.03
C LEU A 264 6.47 18.08 -6.02
N PHE A 265 5.84 18.42 -7.15
CA PHE A 265 5.57 17.46 -8.21
C PHE A 265 6.86 16.96 -8.85
N ALA A 266 7.86 17.81 -9.07
CA ALA A 266 9.18 17.39 -9.56
C ALA A 266 9.86 16.37 -8.62
N VAL A 267 9.69 16.51 -7.30
CA VAL A 267 10.20 15.50 -6.34
C VAL A 267 9.40 14.20 -6.43
N ALA A 268 8.07 14.27 -6.52
CA ALA A 268 7.24 13.08 -6.76
C ALA A 268 7.62 12.36 -8.06
N MET A 269 7.89 13.10 -9.13
CA MET A 269 8.35 12.56 -10.41
C MET A 269 9.61 11.73 -10.25
N TRP A 270 10.61 12.24 -9.52
CA TRP A 270 11.85 11.52 -9.26
C TRP A 270 11.59 10.19 -8.53
N HIS A 271 10.76 10.20 -7.48
CA HIS A 271 10.41 8.97 -6.76
C HIS A 271 9.62 7.98 -7.62
N ALA A 272 8.72 8.47 -8.49
CA ALA A 272 7.94 7.65 -9.40
C ALA A 272 8.86 6.97 -10.44
N GLN A 273 9.80 7.71 -11.02
CA GLN A 273 10.78 7.16 -11.95
C GLN A 273 11.70 6.13 -11.28
N ALA A 274 12.23 6.44 -10.08
CA ALA A 274 13.03 5.50 -9.30
C ALA A 274 12.25 4.21 -9.01
N MET A 275 10.97 4.32 -8.63
CA MET A 275 10.10 3.18 -8.41
C MET A 275 9.87 2.35 -9.67
N LEU A 276 9.59 2.98 -10.81
CA LEU A 276 9.41 2.28 -12.09
C LEU A 276 10.70 1.58 -12.56
N SER A 277 11.87 2.19 -12.34
CA SER A 277 13.17 1.56 -12.62
C SER A 277 13.42 0.33 -11.74
N MET A 278 13.20 0.44 -10.43
CA MET A 278 13.30 -0.71 -9.52
C MET A 278 12.34 -1.84 -9.91
N VAL A 279 11.09 -1.52 -10.25
CA VAL A 279 10.13 -2.53 -10.72
C VAL A 279 10.60 -3.16 -12.03
N GLN A 280 11.18 -2.40 -12.94
CA GLN A 280 11.72 -2.94 -14.19
C GLN A 280 12.90 -3.87 -13.93
N GLU A 281 13.78 -3.59 -13.00
CA GLU A 281 14.89 -4.49 -12.68
C GLU A 281 14.38 -5.82 -12.09
N ASN A 282 13.32 -5.76 -11.28
CA ASN A 282 12.82 -6.89 -10.51
C ASN A 282 11.71 -7.70 -11.23
N VAL A 283 10.90 -7.08 -12.09
CA VAL A 283 9.82 -7.70 -12.89
C VAL A 283 10.21 -7.84 -14.38
N GLY A 284 11.21 -7.06 -14.82
CA GLY A 284 11.59 -6.89 -16.22
C GLY A 284 12.40 -8.03 -16.83
N MET A 285 13.06 -8.85 -16.02
CA MET A 285 13.98 -9.89 -16.50
C MET A 285 13.26 -10.95 -17.35
N PRO A 286 13.61 -11.10 -18.65
CA PRO A 286 13.03 -12.11 -19.51
C PRO A 286 13.37 -13.52 -19.01
N GLU A 287 12.37 -14.40 -18.90
CA GLU A 287 12.53 -15.80 -18.49
C GLU A 287 13.57 -16.56 -19.35
N ASP A 288 13.83 -16.10 -20.57
CA ASP A 288 14.69 -16.79 -21.54
C ASP A 288 16.20 -16.63 -21.26
N LEU A 289 16.62 -15.56 -20.58
CA LEU A 289 18.01 -15.42 -20.13
C LEU A 289 18.28 -16.19 -18.84
N SER A 290 17.26 -16.35 -17.98
CA SER A 290 17.37 -17.11 -16.73
C SER A 290 17.51 -18.63 -16.94
N LYS A 291 17.10 -19.15 -18.11
CA LYS A 291 17.20 -20.58 -18.42
C LYS A 291 18.59 -21.04 -18.86
N ARG A 292 19.49 -20.14 -19.26
CA ARG A 292 20.83 -20.51 -19.78
C ARG A 292 21.91 -20.66 -18.71
N THR A 293 21.65 -20.25 -17.47
CA THR A 293 22.61 -20.35 -16.34
C THR A 293 22.09 -21.17 -15.15
N ALA A 294 20.86 -21.70 -15.21
CA ALA A 294 20.24 -22.43 -14.10
C ALA A 294 20.59 -23.93 -14.09
N THR A 295 21.86 -24.25 -13.85
CA THR A 295 22.20 -25.51 -13.17
C THR A 295 22.26 -25.22 -11.68
N SER A 296 21.33 -25.81 -10.93
CA SER A 296 21.23 -25.88 -9.47
C SER A 296 20.65 -24.67 -8.71
N THR A 297 19.70 -25.00 -7.83
CA THR A 297 18.97 -24.20 -6.83
C THR A 297 17.88 -23.26 -7.34
N SER A 298 16.66 -23.54 -6.87
CA SER A 298 15.39 -22.83 -7.08
C SER A 298 15.53 -21.35 -7.43
N SER A 299 15.13 -20.98 -8.65
CA SER A 299 14.73 -19.61 -8.96
C SER A 299 13.64 -19.19 -7.96
N GLN A 300 14.04 -18.42 -6.94
CA GLN A 300 13.12 -17.77 -6.03
C GLN A 300 12.32 -16.78 -6.88
N ARG A 301 11.13 -17.21 -7.32
CA ARG A 301 10.17 -16.31 -7.95
C ARG A 301 9.95 -15.16 -6.98
N MET A 302 10.26 -13.95 -7.42
CA MET A 302 10.02 -12.73 -6.65
C MET A 302 8.60 -12.76 -6.09
N SER A 303 8.48 -12.51 -4.79
CA SER A 303 7.17 -12.36 -4.14
C SER A 303 6.51 -11.10 -4.70
N GLU A 304 5.29 -11.20 -5.23
CA GLU A 304 4.50 -10.05 -5.67
C GLU A 304 3.78 -9.47 -4.44
N PRO A 305 4.26 -8.39 -3.79
CA PRO A 305 3.58 -7.87 -2.62
C PRO A 305 2.26 -7.17 -3.02
N PRO A 306 1.24 -7.11 -2.13
CA PRO A 306 -0.06 -6.51 -2.43
C PRO A 306 -0.02 -5.07 -2.99
N HIS A 307 0.98 -4.28 -2.59
CA HIS A 307 1.13 -2.88 -3.01
C HIS A 307 1.84 -2.70 -4.36
N LEU A 308 2.51 -3.72 -4.92
CA LEU A 308 3.24 -3.62 -6.18
C LEU A 308 2.40 -3.09 -7.36
N PRO A 309 1.19 -3.62 -7.65
CA PRO A 309 0.37 -3.10 -8.75
C PRO A 309 -0.04 -1.63 -8.55
N TYR A 310 -0.28 -1.20 -7.30
CA TYR A 310 -0.61 0.18 -6.97
C TYR A 310 0.59 1.11 -7.19
N CYS A 311 1.77 0.68 -6.76
CA CYS A 311 3.04 1.35 -6.95
C CYS A 311 3.32 1.63 -8.43
N ILE A 312 3.13 0.64 -9.29
CA ILE A 312 3.26 0.79 -10.75
C ILE A 312 2.23 1.79 -11.27
N TYR A 313 0.96 1.63 -10.89
CA TYR A 313 -0.12 2.48 -11.37
C TYR A 313 0.09 3.96 -11.00
N PHE A 314 0.33 4.26 -9.72
CA PHE A 314 0.55 5.64 -9.26
C PHE A 314 1.80 6.26 -9.87
N SER A 315 2.90 5.51 -9.94
CA SER A 315 4.13 6.03 -10.55
C SER A 315 3.98 6.28 -12.05
N THR A 316 3.26 5.40 -12.75
CA THR A 316 2.93 5.61 -14.17
C THR A 316 2.08 6.86 -14.35
N LEU A 317 1.07 7.07 -13.50
CA LEU A 317 0.20 8.24 -13.57
C LEU A 317 1.00 9.54 -13.38
N ILE A 318 1.87 9.59 -12.36
CA ILE A 318 2.73 10.75 -12.09
C ILE A 318 3.69 10.99 -13.27
N ALA A 319 4.37 9.95 -13.75
CA ALA A 319 5.28 10.05 -14.89
C ALA A 319 4.56 10.57 -16.15
N TRP A 320 3.36 10.05 -16.44
CA TRP A 320 2.52 10.50 -17.54
C TRP A 320 2.12 11.98 -17.43
N TYR A 321 1.82 12.45 -16.21
CA TYR A 321 1.55 13.87 -15.96
C TYR A 321 2.78 14.74 -16.23
N GLY A 322 3.98 14.38 -15.77
CA GLY A 322 5.16 15.21 -16.03
C GLY A 322 5.62 15.22 -17.48
N GLU A 323 5.40 14.14 -18.23
CA GLU A 323 5.70 14.14 -19.68
C GLU A 323 4.86 15.18 -20.45
N SER A 324 3.68 15.57 -19.94
CA SER A 324 2.86 16.63 -20.53
C SER A 324 3.52 18.01 -20.50
N GLU A 325 4.35 18.29 -19.49
CA GLU A 325 5.09 19.54 -19.38
C GLU A 325 6.19 19.63 -20.43
N ASN A 326 6.92 18.53 -20.64
CA ASN A 326 8.09 18.50 -21.51
C ASN A 326 7.75 18.47 -23.00
N SER A 327 6.59 17.92 -23.36
CA SER A 327 6.30 17.53 -24.76
C SER A 327 4.89 17.88 -25.24
N GLY A 328 4.07 18.53 -24.41
CA GLY A 328 2.73 18.99 -24.74
C GLY A 328 1.65 17.89 -24.66
N TYR A 329 0.43 18.25 -25.06
CA TYR A 329 -0.77 17.41 -24.85
C TYR A 329 -0.75 16.06 -25.57
N ARG A 330 -0.17 15.99 -26.77
CA ARG A 330 -0.14 14.78 -27.60
C ARG A 330 1.29 14.38 -27.91
N SER A 331 1.95 13.80 -26.92
CA SER A 331 3.33 13.37 -27.04
C SER A 331 3.46 11.85 -27.04
N LEU A 332 4.26 11.34 -27.97
CA LEU A 332 4.64 9.93 -28.03
C LEU A 332 5.30 9.45 -26.73
N ALA A 333 5.98 10.35 -26.00
CA ALA A 333 6.59 10.01 -24.71
C ALA A 333 5.55 9.71 -23.63
N ARG A 334 4.42 10.45 -23.63
CA ARG A 334 3.29 10.20 -22.71
C ARG A 334 2.68 8.83 -22.96
N ASP A 335 2.42 8.50 -24.22
CA ASP A 335 1.86 7.21 -24.60
C ASP A 335 2.82 6.06 -24.29
N ALA A 336 4.13 6.28 -24.49
CA ALA A 336 5.16 5.31 -24.15
C ALA A 336 5.18 5.01 -22.64
N CYS A 337 5.01 6.03 -21.79
CA CYS A 337 4.92 5.87 -20.35
C CYS A 337 3.72 4.98 -19.95
N ILE A 338 2.53 5.28 -20.49
CA ILE A 338 1.31 4.48 -20.24
C ILE A 338 1.50 3.03 -20.72
N LYS A 339 2.02 2.85 -21.94
CA LYS A 339 2.30 1.52 -22.51
C LYS A 339 3.31 0.74 -21.66
N GLN A 340 4.32 1.40 -21.11
CA GLN A 340 5.30 0.79 -20.19
C GLN A 340 4.64 0.35 -18.89
N GLY A 341 3.81 1.19 -18.27
CA GLY A 341 3.05 0.83 -17.08
C GLY A 341 2.12 -0.37 -17.31
N ILE A 342 1.37 -0.37 -18.42
CA ILE A 342 0.54 -1.50 -18.84
C ILE A 342 1.36 -2.78 -18.99
N ARG A 343 2.55 -2.70 -19.62
CA ARG A 343 3.45 -3.84 -19.81
C ARG A 343 3.94 -4.39 -18.47
N LEU A 344 4.29 -3.54 -17.51
CA LEU A 344 4.73 -3.96 -16.17
C LEU A 344 3.60 -4.62 -15.40
N LEU A 345 2.41 -4.01 -15.37
CA LEU A 345 1.23 -4.58 -14.73
C LEU A 345 0.82 -5.91 -15.37
N GLY A 346 0.95 -6.05 -16.69
CA GLY A 346 0.62 -7.26 -17.43
C GLY A 346 1.48 -8.47 -17.08
N ARG A 347 2.64 -8.26 -16.42
CA ARG A 347 3.51 -9.33 -15.92
C ARG A 347 3.12 -9.84 -14.53
N LEU A 348 2.26 -9.10 -13.83
CA LEU A 348 1.80 -9.49 -12.50
C LEU A 348 0.67 -10.51 -12.58
N LYS A 349 0.63 -11.43 -11.62
CA LYS A 349 -0.45 -12.42 -11.49
C LYS A 349 -1.64 -11.86 -10.72
N ILE A 350 -1.39 -10.89 -9.85
CA ILE A 350 -2.42 -10.25 -9.01
C ILE A 350 -3.50 -9.60 -9.88
N ARG A 351 -4.76 -9.88 -9.59
CA ARG A 351 -5.91 -9.43 -10.39
C ARG A 351 -6.14 -7.93 -10.40
N VAL A 352 -5.85 -7.22 -9.32
CA VAL A 352 -5.97 -5.75 -9.29
C VAL A 352 -5.10 -5.09 -10.37
N ALA A 353 -4.00 -5.73 -10.79
CA ALA A 353 -3.18 -5.24 -11.91
C ALA A 353 -4.00 -5.12 -13.20
N ARG A 354 -4.95 -6.04 -13.46
CA ARG A 354 -5.84 -5.97 -14.63
C ARG A 354 -6.77 -4.77 -14.57
N VAL A 355 -7.26 -4.41 -13.38
CA VAL A 355 -8.09 -3.21 -13.18
C VAL A 355 -7.27 -1.97 -13.51
N PHE A 356 -6.03 -1.89 -13.03
CA PHE A 356 -5.14 -0.77 -13.35
C PHE A 356 -4.73 -0.70 -14.82
N ILE A 357 -4.55 -1.85 -15.50
CA ILE A 357 -4.32 -1.87 -16.96
C ILE A 357 -5.50 -1.24 -17.69
N LEU A 358 -6.73 -1.58 -17.31
CA LEU A 358 -7.93 -1.00 -17.93
C LEU A 358 -7.99 0.52 -17.66
N ALA A 359 -7.76 0.95 -16.42
CA ALA A 359 -7.73 2.36 -16.06
C ALA A 359 -6.66 3.16 -16.81
N LEU A 360 -5.47 2.59 -17.05
CA LEU A 360 -4.42 3.24 -17.83
C LEU A 360 -4.75 3.27 -19.33
N ARG A 361 -5.42 2.24 -19.86
CA ARG A 361 -5.84 2.21 -21.28
C ARG A 361 -6.85 3.30 -21.61
N GLU A 362 -7.73 3.64 -20.66
CA GLU A 362 -8.66 4.77 -20.81
C GLU A 362 -7.96 6.13 -20.97
N LEU A 363 -6.67 6.22 -20.68
CA LEU A 363 -5.87 7.44 -20.86
C LEU A 363 -5.18 7.53 -22.21
N LEU A 364 -5.17 6.45 -23.00
CA LEU A 364 -4.67 6.47 -24.37
C LEU A 364 -5.74 7.05 -25.29
N PRO A 365 -5.36 7.79 -26.34
CA PRO A 365 -6.31 8.23 -27.36
C PRO A 365 -6.98 7.02 -28.02
N ASP A 366 -8.29 7.13 -28.31
CA ASP A 366 -9.01 6.15 -29.13
C ASP A 366 -8.33 6.04 -30.50
N GLU A 367 -7.85 4.84 -30.86
CA GLU A 367 -7.27 4.54 -32.18
C GLU A 367 -8.33 4.43 -33.27
#